data_AF-A0A8B8LTL1-F1
#
_entry.id   AF-A0A8B8LTL1-F1
#
_cell.length_a   1.000
_cell.length_b   1.000
_cell.length_c   1.000
_cell.angle_alpha   90.00
_cell.angle_beta   90.00
_cell.angle_gamma   90.00
#
_symmetry.space_group_name_H-M   'P 1'
#
loop_
_entity.id
_entity.type
_entity.pdbx_description
1 polymer ?
#
loop_
_entity_poly.entity_id
_entity_poly.type
_entity_poly.pdbx_seq_one_letter_code
_entity_poly.pdbx_strand_id
1 'polypeptide(L)'
;MRMTASSAYCVAHANPPFRLRTKTMFILSTPPSPPTTFFSTPSARVSFFSSKHSSSASPSCSLTPKVKSKDSNCNYLLSAKHSPPNMASSVSSRTFLNAQNEQELLSGIRKEVEAGSLPPNVAAGMEEVYNNYKNADPFVFQPHHKAKREPFDYYMFGQNYIRPLVDFTKSYVGNMPLFIEMEEKLKQGHNIILMSNHQTEADPAIIALLLETQLPYIAENMTYVAGDRVITDPMCKPFSIGRNLICVYSKKHMLDDPALIETKRKANIRSLKEMAVLLKSGSQIVWIAPSGGRDRPDPHTKEWVPAHFDSSSVDNMRRLVEHSGPPGHVYPLAILCHDIMPPPLKVEKVIGEKRLISFHGAGISVAPEISFSETTAACENSDMAKEVYTKALYDSVTDQYNVLKSAIHGKEGFQASTPVVSLSQPWK
;
A
#
# COMPACT_ATOMS: atom_id res chain seq x y z
N MET A 1 -71.90 -36.80 -4.52
CA MET A 1 -72.42 -35.41 -4.40
C MET A 1 -71.55 -34.50 -5.27
N ARG A 2 -72.04 -33.31 -5.67
CA ARG A 2 -71.43 -32.33 -6.63
C ARG A 2 -69.87 -32.29 -6.64
N MET A 3 -69.17 -32.38 -7.79
CA MET A 3 -68.85 -31.32 -8.79
C MET A 3 -67.96 -30.18 -8.22
N THR A 4 -66.89 -29.66 -8.87
CA THR A 4 -66.52 -29.56 -10.31
C THR A 4 -65.00 -29.54 -10.61
N ALA A 5 -64.62 -29.86 -11.88
CA ALA A 5 -63.54 -29.30 -12.75
C ALA A 5 -62.09 -29.05 -12.24
N SER A 6 -61.00 -29.50 -12.89
CA SER A 6 -60.48 -29.33 -14.29
C SER A 6 -59.70 -28.00 -14.47
N SER A 7 -58.57 -27.88 -15.20
CA SER A 7 -57.99 -28.74 -16.26
C SER A 7 -56.44 -28.84 -16.24
N ALA A 8 -55.83 -29.55 -17.20
CA ALA A 8 -54.39 -29.83 -17.32
C ALA A 8 -53.91 -29.86 -18.81
N TYR A 9 -52.63 -30.22 -19.04
CA TYR A 9 -51.97 -30.46 -20.35
C TYR A 9 -51.64 -29.22 -21.24
N CYS A 10 -50.74 -29.27 -22.24
CA CYS A 10 -49.35 -29.79 -22.31
C CYS A 10 -48.68 -29.49 -23.69
N VAL A 11 -47.37 -29.19 -23.68
CA VAL A 11 -46.33 -29.68 -24.66
C VAL A 11 -46.35 -29.26 -26.17
N ALA A 12 -45.12 -29.03 -26.70
CA ALA A 12 -44.61 -29.11 -28.10
C ALA A 12 -44.59 -27.91 -29.09
N HIS A 13 -43.35 -27.52 -29.43
CA HIS A 13 -42.73 -27.16 -30.73
C HIS A 13 -43.52 -26.58 -31.93
N ALA A 14 -42.99 -25.48 -32.50
CA ALA A 14 -42.84 -25.26 -33.96
C ALA A 14 -41.75 -24.21 -34.32
N ASN A 15 -41.14 -24.38 -35.51
CA ASN A 15 -40.30 -23.44 -36.31
C ASN A 15 -40.92 -23.44 -37.75
N PRO A 16 -40.50 -22.64 -38.79
CA PRO A 16 -39.27 -21.86 -39.02
C PRO A 16 -39.63 -20.36 -39.35
N PRO A 17 -39.33 -19.59 -40.45
CA PRO A 17 -38.41 -19.73 -41.62
C PRO A 17 -37.61 -18.47 -42.12
N PHE A 18 -36.57 -18.73 -42.95
CA PHE A 18 -36.10 -18.00 -44.16
C PHE A 18 -36.54 -16.52 -44.38
N ARG A 19 -35.67 -15.47 -44.46
CA ARG A 19 -34.75 -15.01 -45.57
C ARG A 19 -34.36 -13.50 -45.34
N LEU A 20 -33.56 -12.71 -46.10
CA LEU A 20 -32.79 -12.83 -47.37
C LEU A 20 -31.57 -11.83 -47.46
N ARG A 21 -30.32 -12.31 -47.35
CA ARG A 21 -29.08 -11.95 -48.12
C ARG A 21 -28.76 -10.48 -48.56
N THR A 22 -27.68 -9.89 -48.02
CA THR A 22 -26.69 -9.03 -48.75
C THR A 22 -25.40 -8.98 -47.92
N LYS A 23 -24.22 -9.52 -48.32
CA LYS A 23 -23.28 -9.20 -49.42
C LYS A 23 -22.68 -7.78 -49.39
N THR A 24 -21.41 -7.68 -48.97
CA THR A 24 -20.30 -7.03 -49.69
C THR A 24 -18.97 -7.67 -49.20
N MET A 25 -17.91 -7.67 -50.01
CA MET A 25 -16.61 -8.32 -49.74
C MET A 25 -15.46 -7.31 -49.67
N PHE A 26 -14.25 -7.84 -49.40
CA PHE A 26 -12.90 -7.27 -49.67
C PHE A 26 -12.33 -6.36 -48.56
N ILE A 27 -11.02 -6.37 -48.26
CA ILE A 27 -9.92 -7.22 -48.78
C ILE A 27 -8.85 -7.52 -47.72
N LEU A 28 -8.06 -8.59 -47.90
CA LEU A 28 -6.82 -8.84 -47.14
C LEU A 28 -5.67 -8.00 -47.69
N SER A 29 -4.85 -7.41 -46.81
CA SER A 29 -3.42 -7.22 -47.13
C SER A 29 -2.55 -7.02 -45.88
N THR A 30 -1.47 -7.80 -45.81
CA THR A 30 -0.28 -7.61 -44.97
C THR A 30 0.91 -8.20 -45.74
N PRO A 31 2.16 -7.87 -45.39
CA PRO A 31 2.73 -6.53 -45.14
C PRO A 31 3.57 -6.09 -46.37
N PRO A 32 4.46 -5.09 -46.24
CA PRO A 32 5.87 -5.44 -46.53
C PRO A 32 6.91 -4.74 -45.65
N SER A 33 8.14 -5.26 -45.70
CA SER A 33 9.41 -4.67 -45.23
C SER A 33 10.56 -5.36 -45.99
N PRO A 34 11.79 -4.80 -46.08
CA PRO A 34 12.25 -3.44 -45.81
C PRO A 34 12.75 -2.78 -47.13
N PRO A 35 13.72 -1.83 -47.08
CA PRO A 35 15.00 -2.16 -47.73
C PRO A 35 16.25 -1.88 -46.85
N THR A 36 17.41 -2.36 -47.31
CA THR A 36 18.68 -2.38 -46.58
C THR A 36 19.70 -1.37 -47.11
N THR A 37 20.50 -0.76 -46.24
CA THR A 37 21.86 -0.23 -46.52
C THR A 37 22.51 0.10 -45.17
N PHE A 38 23.50 -0.64 -44.66
CA PHE A 38 24.91 -0.70 -45.08
C PHE A 38 25.60 0.67 -45.22
N PHE A 39 26.27 1.08 -44.13
CA PHE A 39 27.64 1.61 -44.16
C PHE A 39 28.38 1.15 -42.89
N SER A 40 29.69 0.92 -42.97
CA SER A 40 30.43 0.20 -41.93
C SER A 40 31.83 0.76 -41.66
N THR A 41 32.14 0.95 -40.37
CA THR A 41 33.51 1.08 -39.78
C THR A 41 34.30 2.36 -40.15
N PRO A 42 35.40 2.72 -39.44
CA PRO A 42 36.09 1.98 -38.37
C PRO A 42 36.38 2.74 -37.05
N SER A 43 36.68 1.90 -36.05
CA SER A 43 37.51 2.08 -34.86
C SER A 43 38.20 3.41 -34.54
N ALA A 44 38.11 3.81 -33.27
CA ALA A 44 39.22 4.42 -32.53
C ALA A 44 39.52 3.58 -31.28
N ARG A 45 40.73 3.00 -31.18
CA ARG A 45 41.27 2.45 -29.92
C ARG A 45 41.92 3.59 -29.13
N VAL A 46 41.70 3.63 -27.83
CA VAL A 46 42.68 4.19 -26.88
C VAL A 46 42.84 3.19 -25.74
N SER A 47 44.08 2.79 -25.46
CA SER A 47 44.40 1.76 -24.48
C SER A 47 45.69 2.11 -23.73
N PHE A 48 45.54 2.82 -22.61
CA PHE A 48 46.60 3.18 -21.64
C PHE A 48 45.93 3.36 -20.26
N PHE A 49 46.54 3.00 -19.12
CA PHE A 49 47.81 2.30 -18.89
C PHE A 49 47.64 1.33 -17.70
N SER A 50 48.40 0.23 -17.68
CA SER A 50 48.52 -0.60 -16.48
C SER A 50 49.54 0.01 -15.52
N SER A 51 49.23 -0.01 -14.22
CA SER A 51 50.23 0.11 -13.15
C SER A 51 49.97 -1.00 -12.13
N LYS A 52 51.03 -1.67 -11.68
CA LYS A 52 51.01 -2.73 -10.67
C LYS A 52 51.88 -2.35 -9.48
N HIS A 53 51.54 -2.93 -8.32
CA HIS A 53 52.37 -3.04 -7.11
C HIS A 53 52.83 -1.74 -6.43
N SER A 54 52.36 -1.56 -5.19
CA SER A 54 53.28 -1.66 -4.04
C SER A 54 52.51 -2.04 -2.79
N SER A 55 53.02 -3.01 -2.03
CA SER A 55 52.42 -3.52 -0.79
C SER A 55 53.18 -3.03 0.44
N SER A 56 52.48 -2.39 1.39
CA SER A 56 52.91 -2.20 2.77
C SER A 56 51.65 -2.10 3.64
N ALA A 57 51.33 -3.11 4.45
CA ALA A 57 51.93 -3.39 5.75
C ALA A 57 51.45 -2.42 6.84
N SER A 58 50.66 -2.96 7.77
CA SER A 58 50.16 -2.26 8.97
C SER A 58 51.30 -1.90 9.94
N PRO A 59 51.02 -0.99 10.87
CA PRO A 59 51.31 -1.31 12.27
C PRO A 59 50.03 -1.31 13.11
N SER A 60 49.90 -2.34 13.94
CA SER A 60 48.95 -2.36 15.04
C SER A 60 49.46 -1.50 16.20
N CYS A 61 48.56 -0.73 16.83
CA CYS A 61 48.80 -0.16 18.16
C CYS A 61 47.62 -0.48 19.07
N SER A 62 47.85 -1.41 19.99
CA SER A 62 46.90 -1.83 21.01
C SER A 62 47.03 -0.96 22.27
N LEU A 63 45.97 -0.24 22.62
CA LEU A 63 45.82 0.36 23.95
C LEU A 63 44.43 0.04 24.51
N THR A 64 44.39 -0.80 25.54
CA THR A 64 43.27 -0.87 26.47
C THR A 64 43.53 0.10 27.63
N PRO A 65 42.47 0.52 28.34
CA PRO A 65 42.57 0.40 29.78
C PRO A 65 41.31 -0.16 30.45
N LYS A 66 41.53 -1.27 31.16
CA LYS A 66 40.87 -1.74 32.38
C LYS A 66 39.55 -1.07 32.82
N VAL A 67 38.52 -1.91 32.83
CA VAL A 67 37.43 -2.00 33.84
C VAL A 67 37.73 -1.28 35.17
N LYS A 68 36.75 -0.49 35.64
CA LYS A 68 36.39 -0.42 37.06
C LYS A 68 34.89 -0.62 37.20
N SER A 69 34.49 -1.70 37.85
CA SER A 69 33.13 -1.87 38.36
C SER A 69 32.86 -0.88 39.49
N LYS A 70 31.60 -0.48 39.63
CA LYS A 70 31.09 -0.01 40.91
C LYS A 70 29.59 -0.25 41.02
N ASP A 71 29.24 -1.34 41.70
CA ASP A 71 27.88 -1.59 42.14
C ASP A 71 27.41 -0.47 43.08
N SER A 72 26.15 -0.10 42.98
CA SER A 72 25.46 0.75 43.95
C SER A 72 23.98 0.38 43.99
N ASN A 73 23.75 -0.87 44.42
CA ASN A 73 22.43 -1.39 44.75
C ASN A 73 21.80 -0.52 45.86
N CYS A 74 20.67 0.12 45.57
CA CYS A 74 19.95 0.94 46.55
C CYS A 74 18.43 0.70 46.43
N ASN A 75 17.97 -0.34 47.12
CA ASN A 75 16.54 -0.61 47.28
C ASN A 75 15.85 0.53 48.04
N TYR A 76 14.86 1.17 47.42
CA TYR A 76 13.84 1.97 48.10
C TYR A 76 12.44 1.47 47.78
N LEU A 77 12.08 0.34 48.41
CA LEU A 77 10.67 0.00 48.64
C LEU A 77 10.15 0.89 49.79
N LEU A 78 9.18 1.77 49.52
CA LEU A 78 8.04 1.99 50.42
C LEU A 78 6.95 2.89 49.80
N SER A 79 5.79 2.27 49.54
CA SER A 79 4.43 2.83 49.60
C SER A 79 4.16 4.28 49.16
N ALA A 80 3.63 4.43 47.94
CA ALA A 80 2.76 5.55 47.57
C ALA A 80 1.44 5.00 47.00
N LYS A 81 0.37 4.99 47.81
CA LYS A 81 -0.97 4.58 47.35
C LYS A 81 -1.67 5.72 46.61
N HIS A 82 -1.54 5.77 45.29
CA HIS A 82 -2.41 6.59 44.44
C HIS A 82 -3.13 5.72 43.41
N SER A 83 -4.46 5.65 43.55
CA SER A 83 -5.34 5.03 42.56
C SER A 83 -5.24 5.79 41.23
N PRO A 84 -5.23 5.12 40.07
CA PRO A 84 -5.31 5.82 38.80
C PRO A 84 -6.66 6.56 38.71
N PRO A 85 -6.70 7.83 38.26
CA PRO A 85 -7.94 8.54 38.05
C PRO A 85 -8.73 7.91 36.89
N ASN A 86 -10.07 7.96 36.97
CA ASN A 86 -10.96 7.37 35.98
C ASN A 86 -10.68 7.93 34.56
N MET A 87 -10.20 7.10 33.63
CA MET A 87 -10.11 7.44 32.20
C MET A 87 -11.51 7.39 31.55
N ALA A 88 -12.35 8.37 31.90
CA ALA A 88 -13.75 8.43 31.48
C ALA A 88 -14.25 9.89 31.29
N SER A 89 -13.45 10.77 30.66
CA SER A 89 -13.93 12.13 30.32
C SER A 89 -13.19 12.89 29.20
N SER A 90 -11.98 12.47 28.77
CA SER A 90 -11.09 13.30 27.92
C SER A 90 -11.46 13.36 26.43
N VAL A 91 -12.72 13.65 26.11
CA VAL A 91 -13.16 13.95 24.74
C VAL A 91 -12.73 15.38 24.36
N SER A 92 -11.45 15.49 23.97
CA SER A 92 -10.98 16.42 22.94
C SER A 92 -11.48 17.87 23.03
N SER A 93 -11.08 18.60 24.09
CA SER A 93 -11.10 20.07 24.07
C SER A 93 -9.93 20.62 23.22
N ARG A 94 -9.84 20.17 21.96
CA ARG A 94 -8.83 20.63 20.99
C ARG A 94 -9.15 22.07 20.61
N THR A 95 -8.46 23.00 21.26
CA THR A 95 -8.74 24.45 21.20
C THR A 95 -8.76 25.00 19.78
N PHE A 96 -7.90 24.46 18.90
CA PHE A 96 -7.84 24.82 17.49
C PHE A 96 -9.10 24.49 16.66
N LEU A 97 -9.99 23.60 17.13
CA LEU A 97 -11.23 23.26 16.41
C LEU A 97 -12.26 24.38 16.37
N ASN A 98 -12.18 25.34 17.31
CA ASN A 98 -13.10 26.46 17.43
C ASN A 98 -12.55 27.77 16.83
N ALA A 99 -11.35 27.74 16.25
CA ALA A 99 -10.66 28.93 15.75
C ALA A 99 -11.42 29.62 14.61
N GLN A 100 -11.67 30.91 14.77
CA GLN A 100 -12.34 31.76 13.77
C GLN A 100 -11.35 32.45 12.82
N ASN A 101 -10.05 32.42 13.12
CA ASN A 101 -8.99 33.05 12.34
C ASN A 101 -7.64 32.33 12.49
N GLU A 102 -6.68 32.74 11.67
CA GLU A 102 -5.30 32.22 11.64
C GLU A 102 -4.60 32.27 13.01
N GLN A 103 -4.70 33.40 13.72
CA GLN A 103 -4.01 33.59 14.99
C GLN A 103 -4.56 32.66 16.07
N GLU A 104 -5.87 32.43 16.09
CA GLU A 104 -6.53 31.46 16.95
C GLU A 104 -6.18 30.01 16.58
N LEU A 105 -6.10 29.68 15.30
CA LEU A 105 -5.75 28.33 14.84
C LEU A 105 -4.33 27.96 15.27
N LEU A 106 -3.36 28.82 14.94
CA LEU A 106 -1.96 28.62 15.28
C LEU A 106 -1.72 28.73 16.80
N SER A 107 -2.43 29.61 17.51
CA SER A 107 -2.41 29.67 18.99
C SER A 107 -2.99 28.40 19.62
N GLY A 108 -4.08 27.86 19.07
CA GLY A 108 -4.69 26.62 19.53
C GLY A 108 -3.73 25.43 19.35
N ILE A 109 -3.13 25.30 18.16
CA ILE A 109 -2.13 24.26 17.87
C ILE A 109 -0.99 24.29 18.90
N ARG A 110 -0.43 25.47 19.20
CA ARG A 110 0.63 25.61 20.22
C ARG A 110 0.16 25.29 21.64
N LYS A 111 -1.06 25.68 22.03
CA LYS A 111 -1.62 25.34 23.35
C LYS A 111 -1.78 23.83 23.56
N GLU A 112 -2.11 23.06 22.52
CA GLU A 112 -2.14 21.60 22.64
C GLU A 112 -0.73 21.00 22.81
N VAL A 113 0.32 21.64 22.28
CA VAL A 113 1.72 21.23 22.54
C VAL A 113 2.12 21.56 23.98
N GLU A 114 1.81 22.77 24.46
CA GLU A 114 2.05 23.20 25.84
C GLU A 114 1.32 22.33 26.87
N ALA A 115 0.10 21.86 26.53
CA ALA A 115 -0.68 20.93 27.33
C ALA A 115 -0.24 19.45 27.21
N GLY A 116 0.69 19.13 26.30
CA GLY A 116 1.11 17.76 26.00
C GLY A 116 0.06 16.89 25.29
N SER A 117 -1.06 17.46 24.83
CA SER A 117 -2.11 16.77 24.08
C SER A 117 -1.78 16.61 22.58
N LEU A 118 -0.77 17.32 22.08
CA LEU A 118 -0.30 17.26 20.69
C LEU A 118 1.24 17.19 20.62
N PRO A 119 1.84 16.16 19.99
CA PRO A 119 3.30 16.10 19.84
C PRO A 119 3.86 17.29 19.03
N PRO A 120 5.00 17.89 19.41
CA PRO A 120 5.54 19.09 18.73
C PRO A 120 5.75 18.92 17.21
N ASN A 121 6.18 17.73 16.78
CA ASN A 121 6.39 17.44 15.35
C ASN A 121 5.07 17.33 14.57
N VAL A 122 3.98 16.93 15.23
CA VAL A 122 2.63 16.88 14.63
C VAL A 122 2.06 18.29 14.54
N ALA A 123 2.26 19.12 15.57
CA ALA A 123 1.89 20.53 15.57
C ALA A 123 2.61 21.31 14.45
N ALA A 124 3.92 21.14 14.30
CA ALA A 124 4.69 21.73 13.20
C ALA A 124 4.12 21.35 11.82
N GLY A 125 3.82 20.06 11.61
CA GLY A 125 3.18 19.60 10.38
C GLY A 125 1.77 20.19 10.18
N MET A 126 0.98 20.40 11.24
CA MET A 126 -0.33 21.07 11.15
C MET A 126 -0.21 22.54 10.75
N GLU A 127 0.76 23.29 11.32
CA GLU A 127 1.05 24.66 10.87
C GLU A 127 1.54 24.67 9.41
N GLU A 128 2.31 23.67 8.98
CA GLU A 128 2.75 23.51 7.59
C GLU A 128 1.58 23.20 6.62
N VAL A 129 0.63 22.32 6.97
CA VAL A 129 -0.57 22.08 6.14
C VAL A 129 -1.33 23.39 5.93
N TYR A 130 -1.53 24.15 7.02
CA TYR A 130 -2.24 25.42 6.98
C TYR A 130 -1.52 26.45 6.09
N ASN A 131 -0.21 26.61 6.26
CA ASN A 131 0.59 27.54 5.47
C ASN A 131 0.64 27.16 3.99
N ASN A 132 0.81 25.88 3.65
CA ASN A 132 0.78 25.41 2.26
C ASN A 132 -0.59 25.61 1.59
N TYR A 133 -1.69 25.44 2.34
CA TYR A 133 -3.04 25.73 1.86
C TYR A 133 -3.26 27.25 1.66
N LYS A 134 -2.85 28.06 2.63
CA LYS A 134 -2.96 29.54 2.61
C LYS A 134 -2.15 30.17 1.48
N ASN A 135 -0.93 29.70 1.25
CA ASN A 135 0.01 30.31 0.31
C ASN A 135 -0.15 29.83 -1.15
N ALA A 136 -1.02 28.84 -1.40
CA ALA A 136 -1.33 28.30 -2.72
C ALA A 136 -0.09 27.83 -3.53
N ASP A 137 0.91 27.24 -2.86
CA ASP A 137 2.00 26.47 -3.48
C ASP A 137 1.77 24.95 -3.28
N PRO A 138 0.89 24.32 -4.07
CA PRO A 138 0.50 22.93 -3.86
C PRO A 138 1.57 21.96 -4.39
N PHE A 139 2.46 21.47 -3.53
CA PHE A 139 3.49 20.46 -3.85
C PHE A 139 3.10 19.48 -4.98
N VAL A 140 3.88 19.46 -6.06
CA VAL A 140 3.58 18.68 -7.28
C VAL A 140 4.32 17.36 -7.27
N PHE A 141 3.57 16.27 -7.06
CA PHE A 141 4.09 14.91 -7.10
C PHE A 141 4.64 14.54 -8.48
N GLN A 142 5.81 13.91 -8.50
CA GLN A 142 6.41 13.34 -9.70
C GLN A 142 5.86 11.91 -9.95
N PRO A 143 5.94 11.36 -11.19
CA PRO A 143 5.38 10.05 -11.52
C PRO A 143 5.95 8.90 -10.67
N HIS A 144 7.23 9.02 -10.31
CA HIS A 144 7.84 8.41 -9.14
C HIS A 144 8.24 9.54 -8.18
N HIS A 145 7.74 9.47 -6.95
CA HIS A 145 8.03 10.41 -5.86
C HIS A 145 8.75 9.66 -4.73
N LYS A 146 9.79 10.28 -4.14
CA LYS A 146 10.53 9.74 -2.99
C LYS A 146 10.13 10.47 -1.72
N ALA A 147 10.04 9.75 -0.60
CA ALA A 147 9.67 10.33 0.69
C ALA A 147 10.58 11.53 1.05
N LYS A 148 10.00 12.70 1.32
CA LYS A 148 10.77 13.84 1.86
C LYS A 148 11.05 13.63 3.34
N ARG A 149 12.34 13.64 3.68
CA ARG A 149 12.85 13.55 5.06
C ARG A 149 13.43 14.88 5.58
N GLU A 150 13.73 15.81 4.68
CA GLU A 150 14.43 17.07 4.96
C GLU A 150 13.84 18.23 4.13
N PRO A 151 13.85 19.49 4.63
CA PRO A 151 14.23 19.92 5.98
C PRO A 151 13.15 19.63 7.05
N PHE A 152 12.02 19.03 6.64
CA PHE A 152 10.98 18.52 7.51
C PHE A 152 10.75 17.04 7.18
N ASP A 153 10.73 16.19 8.21
CA ASP A 153 10.53 14.75 8.03
C ASP A 153 9.03 14.41 7.95
N TYR A 154 8.50 14.49 6.73
CA TYR A 154 7.11 14.11 6.44
C TYR A 154 6.82 12.63 6.71
N TYR A 155 7.82 11.74 6.62
CA TYR A 155 7.65 10.33 6.95
C TYR A 155 7.39 10.18 8.45
N MET A 156 8.24 10.78 9.30
CA MET A 156 8.10 10.74 10.76
C MET A 156 6.91 11.54 11.27
N PHE A 157 6.53 12.65 10.61
CA PHE A 157 5.23 13.29 10.82
C PHE A 157 4.09 12.29 10.61
N GLY A 158 4.08 11.58 9.48
CA GLY A 158 3.05 10.58 9.18
C GLY A 158 3.02 9.39 10.14
N GLN A 159 4.19 8.83 10.49
CA GLN A 159 4.28 7.77 11.50
C GLN A 159 3.71 8.26 12.84
N ASN A 160 4.15 9.42 13.34
CA ASN A 160 3.77 9.91 14.67
C ASN A 160 2.33 10.44 14.75
N TYR A 161 1.72 10.86 13.64
CA TYR A 161 0.30 11.19 13.59
C TYR A 161 -0.61 9.95 13.65
N ILE A 162 -0.21 8.85 12.99
CA ILE A 162 -1.01 7.61 12.94
C ILE A 162 -0.75 6.68 14.14
N ARG A 163 0.48 6.67 14.70
CA ARG A 163 0.87 5.87 15.87
C ARG A 163 -0.13 5.90 17.04
N PRO A 164 -0.64 7.06 17.53
CA PRO A 164 -1.60 7.10 18.64
C PRO A 164 -3.01 6.58 18.28
N LEU A 165 -3.26 6.16 17.04
CA LEU A 165 -4.52 5.58 16.58
C LEU A 165 -4.48 4.05 16.53
N VAL A 166 -3.28 3.44 16.60
CA VAL A 166 -3.08 2.00 16.51
C VAL A 166 -3.05 1.40 17.92
N ASP A 167 -4.00 0.52 18.22
CA ASP A 167 -3.97 -0.30 19.43
C ASP A 167 -2.98 -1.46 19.24
N PHE A 168 -1.70 -1.19 19.48
CA PHE A 168 -0.62 -2.18 19.45
C PHE A 168 -0.84 -3.37 20.42
N THR A 169 -1.75 -3.27 21.39
CA THR A 169 -2.09 -4.42 22.26
C THR A 169 -3.01 -5.43 21.57
N LYS A 170 -3.83 -4.96 20.61
CA LYS A 170 -4.80 -5.75 19.81
C LYS A 170 -4.46 -5.77 18.31
N SER A 171 -3.26 -5.35 17.92
CA SER A 171 -2.76 -5.40 16.54
C SER A 171 -1.95 -6.68 16.30
N TYR A 172 -1.83 -7.16 15.07
CA TYR A 172 -1.09 -8.41 14.78
C TYR A 172 -0.38 -8.38 13.42
N VAL A 173 0.75 -9.11 13.34
CA VAL A 173 1.46 -9.40 12.09
C VAL A 173 1.41 -10.91 11.82
N GLY A 174 0.73 -11.30 10.75
CA GLY A 174 0.71 -12.65 10.22
C GLY A 174 1.98 -12.98 9.44
N ASN A 175 2.59 -14.13 9.74
CA ASN A 175 3.75 -14.70 9.04
C ASN A 175 4.96 -13.76 8.94
N MET A 176 5.36 -13.12 10.06
CA MET A 176 6.57 -12.29 10.14
C MET A 176 7.84 -12.91 9.48
N PRO A 177 8.12 -14.23 9.58
CA PRO A 177 9.25 -14.85 8.87
C PRO A 177 9.28 -14.62 7.35
N LEU A 178 8.13 -14.46 6.67
CA LEU A 178 8.09 -14.18 5.23
C LEU A 178 8.47 -12.73 4.91
N PHE A 179 8.16 -11.75 5.79
CA PHE A 179 8.66 -10.39 5.62
C PHE A 179 10.19 -10.31 5.83
N ILE A 180 10.74 -11.14 6.73
CA ILE A 180 12.19 -11.29 6.91
C ILE A 180 12.82 -11.91 5.65
N GLU A 181 12.20 -12.95 5.08
CA GLU A 181 12.63 -13.56 3.81
C GLU A 181 12.62 -12.55 2.65
N MET A 182 11.60 -11.69 2.56
CA MET A 182 11.55 -10.60 1.59
C MET A 182 12.75 -9.65 1.72
N GLU A 183 13.16 -9.31 2.94
CA GLU A 183 14.32 -8.44 3.15
C GLU A 183 15.62 -9.09 2.68
N GLU A 184 15.79 -10.41 2.87
CA GLU A 184 16.92 -11.16 2.32
C GLU A 184 16.90 -11.23 0.79
N LYS A 185 15.73 -11.41 0.15
CA LYS A 185 15.61 -11.34 -1.31
C LYS A 185 15.92 -9.92 -1.84
N LEU A 186 15.51 -8.87 -1.13
CA LEU A 186 15.85 -7.48 -1.47
C LEU A 186 17.36 -7.22 -1.38
N LYS A 187 18.04 -7.78 -0.37
CA LYS A 187 19.52 -7.76 -0.24
C LYS A 187 20.22 -8.52 -1.38
N GLN A 188 19.59 -9.55 -1.94
CA GLN A 188 20.07 -10.30 -3.12
C GLN A 188 19.82 -9.59 -4.47
N GLY A 189 19.22 -8.39 -4.46
CA GLY A 189 18.92 -7.62 -5.68
C GLY A 189 17.55 -7.91 -6.30
N HIS A 190 16.73 -8.77 -5.70
CA HIS A 190 15.43 -9.17 -6.26
C HIS A 190 14.38 -8.08 -6.05
N ASN A 191 13.29 -8.14 -6.83
CA ASN A 191 12.12 -7.27 -6.72
C ASN A 191 10.96 -8.00 -6.02
N ILE A 192 10.24 -7.30 -5.13
CA ILE A 192 9.10 -7.80 -4.37
C ILE A 192 7.85 -6.97 -4.71
N ILE A 193 6.79 -7.64 -5.16
CA ILE A 193 5.48 -7.02 -5.39
C ILE A 193 4.48 -7.55 -4.35
N LEU A 194 3.91 -6.64 -3.55
CA LEU A 194 2.85 -6.95 -2.57
C LEU A 194 1.50 -6.62 -3.21
N MET A 195 0.72 -7.67 -3.51
CA MET A 195 -0.64 -7.59 -4.06
C MET A 195 -1.64 -7.59 -2.91
N SER A 196 -2.35 -6.48 -2.71
CA SER A 196 -3.05 -6.21 -1.44
C SER A 196 -4.51 -5.81 -1.61
N ASN A 197 -5.32 -5.99 -0.55
CA ASN A 197 -6.49 -5.15 -0.34
C ASN A 197 -6.07 -3.76 0.20
N HIS A 198 -7.02 -2.86 0.42
CA HIS A 198 -6.74 -1.47 0.81
C HIS A 198 -7.93 -0.94 1.59
N GLN A 199 -7.73 -0.31 2.75
CA GLN A 199 -8.83 0.05 3.65
C GLN A 199 -8.89 1.54 3.94
N THR A 200 -7.76 2.16 4.26
CA THR A 200 -7.69 3.56 4.70
C THR A 200 -6.68 4.36 3.87
N GLU A 201 -6.73 5.69 3.95
CA GLU A 201 -5.68 6.54 3.36
C GLU A 201 -4.38 6.51 4.20
N ALA A 202 -4.41 5.87 5.38
CA ALA A 202 -3.28 5.68 6.29
C ALA A 202 -2.58 4.32 6.15
N ASP A 203 -3.03 3.43 5.26
CA ASP A 203 -2.45 2.09 5.07
C ASP A 203 -0.91 2.09 4.95
N PRO A 204 -0.24 3.02 4.23
CA PRO A 204 1.22 3.11 4.19
C PRO A 204 1.88 3.35 5.55
N ALA A 205 1.24 4.13 6.43
CA ALA A 205 1.72 4.38 7.78
C ALA A 205 1.45 3.18 8.69
N ILE A 206 0.30 2.52 8.53
CA ILE A 206 -0.07 1.33 9.32
C ILE A 206 0.84 0.15 9.00
N ILE A 207 1.13 -0.12 7.72
CA ILE A 207 2.10 -1.14 7.31
C ILE A 207 3.49 -0.84 7.90
N ALA A 208 3.96 0.40 7.83
CA ALA A 208 5.24 0.80 8.40
C ALA A 208 5.28 0.65 9.93
N LEU A 209 4.26 1.14 10.64
CA LEU A 209 4.15 1.07 12.11
C LEU A 209 4.12 -0.36 12.65
N LEU A 210 3.62 -1.33 11.88
CA LEU A 210 3.56 -2.74 12.28
C LEU A 210 4.84 -3.52 11.95
N LEU A 211 5.77 -2.94 11.17
CA LEU A 211 7.04 -3.58 10.75
C LEU A 211 8.30 -2.88 11.28
N GLU A 212 8.24 -1.59 11.61
CA GLU A 212 9.41 -0.72 11.92
C GLU A 212 10.34 -1.23 13.02
N THR A 213 9.87 -2.06 13.96
CA THR A 213 10.69 -2.61 15.05
C THR A 213 11.61 -3.76 14.64
N GLN A 214 11.30 -4.45 13.54
CA GLN A 214 12.05 -5.62 13.05
C GLN A 214 12.63 -5.40 11.66
N LEU A 215 11.92 -4.67 10.81
CA LEU A 215 12.21 -4.48 9.38
C LEU A 215 12.10 -2.99 8.99
N PRO A 216 12.90 -2.11 9.61
CA PRO A 216 12.87 -0.67 9.33
C PRO A 216 13.18 -0.35 7.86
N TYR A 217 14.04 -1.15 7.20
CA TYR A 217 14.33 -0.98 5.77
C TYR A 217 13.04 -1.10 4.93
N ILE A 218 12.22 -2.12 5.17
CA ILE A 218 10.93 -2.28 4.49
C ILE A 218 9.96 -1.15 4.90
N ALA A 219 9.89 -0.80 6.18
CA ALA A 219 9.00 0.26 6.68
C ALA A 219 9.30 1.67 6.12
N GLU A 220 10.55 1.94 5.71
CA GLU A 220 10.98 3.24 5.15
C GLU A 220 11.10 3.25 3.61
N ASN A 221 11.39 2.11 2.98
CA ASN A 221 11.69 2.02 1.54
C ASN A 221 10.56 1.42 0.68
N MET A 222 9.48 0.92 1.28
CA MET A 222 8.30 0.47 0.52
C MET A 222 7.74 1.59 -0.36
N THR A 223 7.48 1.25 -1.62
CA THR A 223 6.94 2.17 -2.64
C THR A 223 5.49 1.82 -2.94
N TYR A 224 4.58 2.78 -2.77
CA TYR A 224 3.14 2.55 -2.87
C TYR A 224 2.60 3.05 -4.22
N VAL A 225 1.91 2.19 -4.96
CA VAL A 225 1.16 2.60 -6.16
C VAL A 225 -0.09 3.36 -5.70
N ALA A 226 -0.06 4.67 -5.82
CA ALA A 226 -1.00 5.57 -5.15
C ALA A 226 -1.91 6.33 -6.12
N GLY A 227 -3.20 6.40 -5.74
CA GLY A 227 -4.26 7.04 -6.52
C GLY A 227 -4.22 8.57 -6.53
N ASP A 228 -4.88 9.17 -7.51
CA ASP A 228 -4.94 10.61 -7.74
C ASP A 228 -5.52 11.41 -6.56
N ARG A 229 -6.42 10.82 -5.76
CA ARG A 229 -7.03 11.48 -4.60
C ARG A 229 -6.04 11.86 -3.50
N VAL A 230 -5.14 10.96 -3.08
CA VAL A 230 -4.23 11.22 -1.94
C VAL A 230 -3.12 12.22 -2.26
N ILE A 231 -2.76 12.35 -3.54
CA ILE A 231 -1.80 13.34 -4.04
C ILE A 231 -2.42 14.71 -4.38
N THR A 232 -3.76 14.83 -4.33
CA THR A 232 -4.51 16.08 -4.63
C THR A 232 -5.24 16.67 -3.43
N ASP A 233 -5.85 15.85 -2.55
CA ASP A 233 -6.52 16.32 -1.32
C ASP A 233 -5.51 17.00 -0.37
N PRO A 234 -5.63 18.32 -0.08
CA PRO A 234 -4.70 19.03 0.79
C PRO A 234 -4.51 18.39 2.18
N MET A 235 -5.52 17.67 2.69
CA MET A 235 -5.43 16.96 3.97
C MET A 235 -4.64 15.65 3.87
N CYS A 236 -4.51 15.05 2.67
CA CYS A 236 -3.69 13.87 2.42
C CYS A 236 -2.25 14.21 2.07
N LYS A 237 -2.03 15.29 1.32
CA LYS A 237 -0.73 15.60 0.69
C LYS A 237 0.47 15.55 1.66
N PRO A 238 0.43 16.08 2.89
CA PRO A 238 1.54 15.94 3.85
C PRO A 238 1.92 14.48 4.13
N PHE A 239 0.93 13.61 4.35
CA PHE A 239 1.15 12.18 4.58
C PHE A 239 1.72 11.47 3.34
N SER A 240 1.25 11.86 2.14
CA SER A 240 1.76 11.33 0.87
C SER A 240 3.17 11.85 0.51
N ILE A 241 3.53 13.09 0.87
CA ILE A 241 4.89 13.63 0.70
C ILE A 241 5.91 12.77 1.47
N GLY A 242 5.51 12.24 2.63
CA GLY A 242 6.30 11.35 3.48
C GLY A 242 6.36 9.88 3.07
N ARG A 243 6.01 9.51 1.83
CA ARG A 243 6.10 8.12 1.33
C ARG A 243 6.79 8.07 -0.03
N ASN A 244 7.34 6.91 -0.38
CA ASN A 244 7.77 6.63 -1.75
C ASN A 244 6.55 6.18 -2.55
N LEU A 245 6.26 6.81 -3.69
CA LEU A 245 5.03 6.61 -4.43
C LEU A 245 5.30 6.40 -5.93
N ILE A 246 4.52 5.51 -6.55
CA ILE A 246 4.26 5.55 -8.00
C ILE A 246 2.87 6.17 -8.18
N CYS A 247 2.83 7.40 -8.67
CA CYS A 247 1.63 8.22 -8.72
C CYS A 247 0.79 7.89 -9.97
N VAL A 248 -0.43 7.38 -9.80
CA VAL A 248 -1.31 6.96 -10.89
C VAL A 248 -2.74 7.46 -10.69
N TYR A 249 -3.40 7.81 -11.79
CA TYR A 249 -4.84 8.03 -11.82
C TYR A 249 -5.57 6.69 -11.76
N SER A 250 -6.46 6.51 -10.78
CA SER A 250 -7.20 5.25 -10.64
C SER A 250 -8.17 5.03 -11.80
N LYS A 251 -8.34 3.77 -12.23
CA LYS A 251 -9.40 3.37 -13.18
C LYS A 251 -10.78 3.87 -12.74
N LYS A 252 -11.06 3.86 -11.41
CA LYS A 252 -12.34 4.30 -10.82
C LYS A 252 -12.64 5.78 -11.11
N HIS A 253 -11.61 6.62 -11.19
CA HIS A 253 -11.71 8.07 -11.40
C HIS A 253 -11.21 8.54 -12.77
N MET A 254 -10.92 7.60 -13.69
CA MET A 254 -10.43 7.90 -15.03
C MET A 254 -11.47 8.64 -15.88
N LEU A 255 -12.76 8.29 -15.72
CA LEU A 255 -13.87 8.78 -16.52
C LEU A 255 -14.71 9.88 -15.85
N ASP A 256 -14.30 10.36 -14.67
CA ASP A 256 -15.07 11.40 -13.93
C ASP A 256 -15.07 12.77 -14.63
N ASP A 257 -14.02 13.07 -15.40
CA ASP A 257 -13.95 14.22 -16.30
C ASP A 257 -13.44 13.76 -17.68
N PRO A 258 -14.29 13.76 -18.72
CA PRO A 258 -13.91 13.39 -20.08
C PRO A 258 -12.76 14.21 -20.68
N ALA A 259 -12.61 15.49 -20.31
CA ALA A 259 -11.55 16.34 -20.84
C ALA A 259 -10.17 15.95 -20.28
N LEU A 260 -10.12 15.33 -19.10
CA LEU A 260 -8.87 14.93 -18.45
C LEU A 260 -8.42 13.50 -18.81
N ILE A 261 -9.27 12.66 -19.42
CA ILE A 261 -8.97 11.23 -19.71
C ILE A 261 -7.59 11.05 -20.37
N GLU A 262 -7.29 11.82 -21.41
CA GLU A 262 -6.06 11.65 -22.19
C GLU A 262 -4.81 12.14 -21.43
N THR A 263 -4.96 13.18 -20.60
CA THR A 263 -3.92 13.66 -19.68
C THR A 263 -3.65 12.62 -18.58
N LYS A 264 -4.70 12.07 -17.97
CA LYS A 264 -4.62 11.00 -16.97
C LYS A 264 -3.94 9.74 -17.54
N ARG A 265 -4.27 9.35 -18.77
CA ARG A 265 -3.60 8.24 -19.50
C ARG A 265 -2.12 8.50 -19.74
N LYS A 266 -1.75 9.67 -20.26
CA LYS A 266 -0.35 10.06 -20.52
C LYS A 266 0.48 10.08 -19.23
N ALA A 267 -0.09 10.56 -18.13
CA ALA A 267 0.54 10.51 -16.82
C ALA A 267 0.78 9.05 -16.36
N ASN A 268 -0.24 8.18 -16.42
CA ASN A 268 -0.07 6.77 -16.05
C ASN A 268 0.98 6.05 -16.91
N ILE A 269 1.04 6.33 -18.22
CA ILE A 269 2.07 5.78 -19.11
C ILE A 269 3.47 6.24 -18.69
N ARG A 270 3.63 7.46 -18.17
CA ARG A 270 4.91 7.93 -17.62
C ARG A 270 5.23 7.23 -16.29
N SER A 271 4.30 7.13 -15.35
CA SER A 271 4.51 6.47 -14.05
C SER A 271 4.88 4.99 -14.20
N LEU A 272 4.23 4.26 -15.12
CA LEU A 272 4.57 2.88 -15.44
C LEU A 272 5.96 2.74 -16.09
N LYS A 273 6.43 3.75 -16.85
CA LYS A 273 7.81 3.77 -17.38
C LYS A 273 8.84 4.01 -16.28
N GLU A 274 8.60 4.95 -15.36
CA GLU A 274 9.50 5.14 -14.20
C GLU A 274 9.56 3.86 -13.36
N MET A 275 8.43 3.22 -13.09
CA MET A 275 8.37 1.95 -12.35
C MET A 275 9.12 0.82 -13.07
N ALA A 276 9.02 0.73 -14.40
CA ALA A 276 9.82 -0.22 -15.18
C ALA A 276 11.34 0.06 -15.15
N VAL A 277 11.75 1.32 -14.97
CA VAL A 277 13.16 1.71 -14.78
C VAL A 277 13.63 1.36 -13.35
N LEU A 278 12.78 1.54 -12.34
CA LEU A 278 13.08 1.12 -10.96
C LEU A 278 13.26 -0.38 -10.84
N LEU A 279 12.31 -1.18 -11.35
CA LEU A 279 12.40 -2.65 -11.29
C LEU A 279 13.66 -3.17 -12.01
N LYS A 280 14.10 -2.52 -13.09
CA LYS A 280 15.38 -2.81 -13.78
C LYS A 280 16.63 -2.60 -12.92
N SER A 281 16.55 -1.81 -11.85
CA SER A 281 17.67 -1.60 -10.91
C SER A 281 17.75 -2.63 -9.79
N GLY A 282 16.71 -3.46 -9.60
CA GLY A 282 16.64 -4.47 -8.54
C GLY A 282 16.34 -3.86 -7.16
N SER A 283 16.26 -4.73 -6.14
CA SER A 283 16.02 -4.37 -4.74
C SER A 283 14.77 -3.50 -4.48
N GLN A 284 13.78 -3.51 -5.36
CA GLN A 284 12.55 -2.73 -5.19
C GLN A 284 11.48 -3.51 -4.42
N ILE A 285 10.82 -2.88 -3.46
CA ILE A 285 9.61 -3.39 -2.82
C ILE A 285 8.42 -2.46 -3.09
N VAL A 286 7.43 -2.98 -3.83
CA VAL A 286 6.29 -2.22 -4.35
C VAL A 286 4.98 -2.79 -3.79
N TRP A 287 4.19 -1.95 -3.14
CA TRP A 287 2.82 -2.25 -2.73
C TRP A 287 1.83 -1.74 -3.77
N ILE A 288 0.83 -2.57 -4.11
CA ILE A 288 -0.29 -2.19 -4.95
C ILE A 288 -1.59 -2.82 -4.42
N ALA A 289 -2.69 -2.07 -4.52
CA ALA A 289 -4.03 -2.61 -4.36
C ALA A 289 -4.72 -2.76 -5.73
N PRO A 290 -4.77 -3.96 -6.33
CA PRO A 290 -5.34 -4.15 -7.67
C PRO A 290 -6.85 -3.86 -7.74
N SER A 291 -7.55 -3.77 -6.61
CA SER A 291 -8.94 -3.28 -6.55
C SER A 291 -9.08 -1.80 -6.94
N GLY A 292 -7.98 -1.04 -7.03
CA GLY A 292 -7.95 0.35 -7.50
C GLY A 292 -8.57 1.39 -6.55
N GLY A 293 -8.85 1.02 -5.30
CA GLY A 293 -9.32 1.93 -4.25
C GLY A 293 -9.99 1.18 -3.10
N ARG A 294 -10.01 1.83 -1.91
CA ARG A 294 -10.43 1.29 -0.60
C ARG A 294 -11.65 0.34 -0.64
N ASP A 295 -11.61 -0.68 0.21
CA ASP A 295 -12.68 -1.63 0.54
C ASP A 295 -13.95 -0.91 1.04
N ARG A 296 -15.07 -1.64 1.13
CA ARG A 296 -16.36 -1.13 1.66
C ARG A 296 -17.10 -2.23 2.42
N PRO A 297 -17.96 -1.86 3.39
CA PRO A 297 -18.89 -2.81 3.98
C PRO A 297 -20.01 -3.14 2.97
N ASP A 298 -20.49 -4.39 2.96
CA ASP A 298 -21.67 -4.75 2.17
C ASP A 298 -22.89 -3.89 2.56
N PRO A 299 -23.70 -3.39 1.59
CA PRO A 299 -24.85 -2.55 1.90
C PRO A 299 -25.91 -3.19 2.80
N HIS A 300 -25.98 -4.51 2.89
CA HIS A 300 -26.98 -5.28 3.65
C HIS A 300 -26.39 -5.86 4.94
N THR A 301 -25.33 -6.67 4.85
CA THR A 301 -24.73 -7.36 6.01
C THR A 301 -23.85 -6.45 6.86
N LYS A 302 -23.42 -5.31 6.30
CA LYS A 302 -22.41 -4.37 6.86
C LYS A 302 -21.02 -4.97 7.05
N GLU A 303 -20.79 -6.16 6.51
CA GLU A 303 -19.53 -6.87 6.63
C GLU A 303 -18.45 -6.27 5.72
N TRP A 304 -17.27 -6.02 6.27
CA TRP A 304 -16.10 -5.64 5.49
C TRP A 304 -15.36 -6.90 5.00
N VAL A 305 -15.03 -6.89 3.71
CA VAL A 305 -14.22 -7.89 3.00
C VAL A 305 -13.31 -7.17 1.99
N PRO A 306 -12.19 -7.79 1.56
CA PRO A 306 -11.37 -7.30 0.45
C PRO A 306 -12.20 -6.99 -0.81
N ALA A 307 -11.99 -5.82 -1.41
CA ALA A 307 -12.58 -5.52 -2.71
C ALA A 307 -11.91 -6.32 -3.85
N HIS A 308 -12.71 -6.86 -4.77
CA HIS A 308 -12.22 -7.64 -5.92
C HIS A 308 -11.12 -6.92 -6.72
N PHE A 309 -10.14 -7.70 -7.17
CA PHE A 309 -8.99 -7.23 -7.92
C PHE A 309 -9.30 -7.05 -9.42
N ASP A 310 -8.82 -5.97 -10.01
CA ASP A 310 -8.79 -5.80 -11.47
C ASP A 310 -7.68 -6.67 -12.06
N SER A 311 -8.07 -7.75 -12.74
CA SER A 311 -7.15 -8.78 -13.25
C SER A 311 -6.10 -8.26 -14.23
N SER A 312 -6.45 -7.21 -14.98
CA SER A 312 -5.51 -6.52 -15.87
C SER A 312 -4.43 -5.76 -15.10
N SER A 313 -4.73 -5.24 -13.90
CA SER A 313 -3.75 -4.56 -13.04
C SER A 313 -2.81 -5.57 -12.39
N VAL A 314 -3.31 -6.75 -12.02
CA VAL A 314 -2.49 -7.88 -11.55
C VAL A 314 -1.51 -8.33 -12.64
N ASP A 315 -2.00 -8.64 -13.85
CA ASP A 315 -1.13 -9.13 -14.94
C ASP A 315 -0.19 -8.04 -15.47
N ASN A 316 -0.58 -6.76 -15.47
CA ASN A 316 0.34 -5.66 -15.77
C ASN A 316 1.55 -5.62 -14.81
N MET A 317 1.30 -5.71 -13.49
CA MET A 317 2.38 -5.72 -12.49
C MET A 317 3.24 -6.99 -12.59
N ARG A 318 2.60 -8.15 -12.79
CA ARG A 318 3.25 -9.44 -13.01
C ARG A 318 4.20 -9.38 -14.21
N ARG A 319 3.73 -8.89 -15.37
CA ARG A 319 4.57 -8.71 -16.57
C ARG A 319 5.71 -7.72 -16.33
N LEU A 320 5.45 -6.61 -15.64
CA LEU A 320 6.47 -5.59 -15.37
C LEU A 320 7.62 -6.10 -14.49
N VAL A 321 7.34 -6.96 -13.50
CA VAL A 321 8.40 -7.57 -12.68
C VAL A 321 9.09 -8.72 -13.40
N GLU A 322 8.34 -9.58 -14.10
CA GLU A 322 8.84 -10.68 -14.94
C GLU A 322 9.81 -10.21 -16.03
N HIS A 323 9.52 -9.06 -16.67
CA HIS A 323 10.33 -8.48 -17.74
C HIS A 323 11.30 -7.39 -17.22
N SER A 324 11.54 -7.32 -15.91
CA SER A 324 12.44 -6.32 -15.31
C SER A 324 13.93 -6.67 -15.47
N GLY A 325 14.28 -7.96 -15.45
CA GLY A 325 15.67 -8.44 -15.53
C GLY A 325 16.14 -9.09 -14.23
N PRO A 326 16.17 -8.37 -13.09
CA PRO A 326 16.36 -8.99 -11.78
C PRO A 326 15.19 -9.95 -11.43
N PRO A 327 15.41 -10.99 -10.61
CA PRO A 327 14.34 -11.89 -10.19
C PRO A 327 13.18 -11.15 -9.51
N GLY A 328 11.95 -11.61 -9.76
CA GLY A 328 10.73 -10.92 -9.35
C GLY A 328 9.75 -11.84 -8.65
N HIS A 329 9.29 -11.44 -7.47
CA HIS A 329 8.41 -12.22 -6.59
C HIS A 329 7.08 -11.50 -6.37
N VAL A 330 5.98 -12.25 -6.28
CA VAL A 330 4.62 -11.69 -6.14
C VAL A 330 3.90 -12.36 -4.96
N TYR A 331 3.65 -11.57 -3.92
CA TYR A 331 3.10 -12.05 -2.65
C TYR A 331 1.71 -11.46 -2.37
N PRO A 332 0.74 -12.28 -1.92
CA PRO A 332 -0.55 -11.80 -1.43
C PRO A 332 -0.42 -11.22 -0.01
N LEU A 333 -0.79 -9.95 0.15
CA LEU A 333 -0.75 -9.20 1.42
C LEU A 333 -2.18 -8.85 1.87
N ALA A 334 -2.57 -9.23 3.08
CA ALA A 334 -3.81 -8.75 3.69
C ALA A 334 -3.53 -7.59 4.65
N ILE A 335 -4.44 -6.60 4.67
CA ILE A 335 -4.48 -5.52 5.65
C ILE A 335 -5.89 -5.34 6.22
N LEU A 336 -5.99 -5.25 7.54
CA LEU A 336 -7.22 -4.96 8.28
C LEU A 336 -6.99 -3.74 9.18
N CYS A 337 -7.63 -2.63 8.85
CA CYS A 337 -7.53 -1.39 9.65
C CYS A 337 -8.64 -0.37 9.40
N HIS A 338 -9.74 -0.75 8.71
CA HIS A 338 -10.80 0.19 8.33
C HIS A 338 -11.32 1.04 9.49
N ASP A 339 -11.37 0.51 10.71
CA ASP A 339 -11.87 1.23 11.89
C ASP A 339 -11.04 2.47 12.26
N ILE A 340 -9.74 2.48 11.95
CA ILE A 340 -8.83 3.58 12.30
C ILE A 340 -9.16 4.85 11.51
N MET A 341 -9.47 4.72 10.21
CA MET A 341 -9.81 5.85 9.33
C MET A 341 -10.70 5.40 8.15
N PRO A 342 -11.97 5.07 8.41
CA PRO A 342 -12.82 4.39 7.43
C PRO A 342 -13.16 5.31 6.24
N PRO A 343 -13.28 4.75 5.02
CA PRO A 343 -13.87 5.47 3.90
C PRO A 343 -15.36 5.79 4.13
N PRO A 344 -15.92 6.78 3.42
CA PRO A 344 -17.37 6.95 3.35
C PRO A 344 -18.02 5.70 2.77
N LEU A 345 -19.29 5.46 3.10
CA LEU A 345 -20.05 4.28 2.65
C LEU A 345 -20.18 4.16 1.12
N LYS A 346 -19.90 5.24 0.37
CA LYS A 346 -19.89 5.27 -1.10
C LYS A 346 -18.54 5.78 -1.62
N VAL A 347 -18.40 5.84 -2.94
CA VAL A 347 -17.29 6.52 -3.62
C VAL A 347 -17.80 7.91 -4.01
N GLU A 348 -17.41 8.94 -3.27
CA GLU A 348 -17.76 10.33 -3.61
C GLU A 348 -16.82 10.87 -4.70
N LYS A 349 -17.35 11.74 -5.57
CA LYS A 349 -16.58 12.40 -6.63
C LYS A 349 -15.85 13.67 -6.19
N VAL A 350 -16.15 14.17 -4.98
CA VAL A 350 -15.70 15.48 -4.48
C VAL A 350 -14.80 15.29 -3.25
N ILE A 351 -13.79 16.14 -3.12
CA ILE A 351 -12.87 16.19 -1.97
C ILE A 351 -13.53 17.02 -0.85
N GLY A 352 -13.27 16.69 0.42
CA GLY A 352 -13.93 17.32 1.58
C GLY A 352 -14.89 16.42 2.36
N GLU A 353 -14.81 15.10 2.16
CA GLU A 353 -15.52 14.10 2.97
C GLU A 353 -15.26 14.28 4.48
N LYS A 354 -16.28 14.06 5.33
CA LYS A 354 -16.09 14.01 6.78
C LYS A 354 -15.22 12.80 7.15
N ARG A 355 -13.94 13.06 7.41
CA ARG A 355 -12.99 12.07 7.94
C ARG A 355 -13.44 11.61 9.33
N LEU A 356 -13.69 10.32 9.49
CA LEU A 356 -13.81 9.68 10.80
C LEU A 356 -12.46 9.08 11.17
N ILE A 357 -12.12 9.13 12.45
CA ILE A 357 -10.87 8.60 13.00
C ILE A 357 -11.20 7.90 14.33
N SER A 358 -10.63 6.73 14.59
CA SER A 358 -10.76 6.04 15.89
C SER A 358 -9.44 5.39 16.33
N PHE A 359 -9.38 4.99 17.61
CA PHE A 359 -8.31 4.18 18.15
C PHE A 359 -8.72 2.70 18.07
N HIS A 360 -7.99 1.88 17.30
CA HIS A 360 -8.36 0.49 17.06
C HIS A 360 -7.16 -0.41 16.75
N GLY A 361 -7.32 -1.72 16.92
CA GLY A 361 -6.31 -2.70 16.50
C GLY A 361 -6.22 -2.79 14.97
N ALA A 362 -5.01 -3.00 14.46
CA ALA A 362 -4.72 -3.18 13.04
C ALA A 362 -3.99 -4.50 12.76
N GLY A 363 -4.23 -5.08 11.59
CA GLY A 363 -3.62 -6.33 11.15
C GLY A 363 -2.94 -6.16 9.81
N ILE A 364 -1.76 -6.77 9.66
CA ILE A 364 -1.19 -7.10 8.34
C ILE A 364 -0.80 -8.57 8.32
N SER A 365 -0.86 -9.19 7.14
CA SER A 365 -0.42 -10.58 6.94
C SER A 365 0.15 -10.73 5.54
N VAL A 366 1.08 -11.65 5.40
CA VAL A 366 1.65 -12.15 4.14
C VAL A 366 1.46 -13.67 4.07
N ALA A 367 1.20 -14.22 2.89
CA ALA A 367 1.33 -15.66 2.63
C ALA A 367 2.39 -15.89 1.52
N PRO A 368 2.88 -17.12 1.29
CA PRO A 368 3.93 -17.39 0.32
C PRO A 368 3.64 -16.87 -1.09
N GLU A 369 4.71 -16.65 -1.87
CA GLU A 369 4.56 -16.14 -3.24
C GLU A 369 3.77 -17.10 -4.13
N ILE A 370 2.93 -16.53 -5.01
CA ILE A 370 2.11 -17.34 -5.93
C ILE A 370 2.82 -17.43 -7.28
N SER A 371 3.34 -18.62 -7.58
CA SER A 371 3.96 -18.97 -8.86
C SER A 371 2.93 -18.91 -9.99
N PHE A 372 3.12 -18.01 -10.95
CA PHE A 372 2.24 -17.87 -12.11
C PHE A 372 2.22 -19.16 -12.94
N SER A 373 3.40 -19.70 -13.27
CA SER A 373 3.55 -20.90 -14.10
C SER A 373 2.87 -22.14 -13.53
N GLU A 374 2.88 -22.33 -12.20
CA GLU A 374 2.18 -23.45 -11.56
C GLU A 374 0.67 -23.19 -11.50
N THR A 375 0.27 -22.00 -11.04
CA THR A 375 -1.14 -21.60 -10.88
C THR A 375 -1.91 -21.67 -12.20
N THR A 376 -1.24 -21.39 -13.33
CA THR A 376 -1.87 -21.37 -14.66
C THR A 376 -1.45 -22.54 -15.55
N ALA A 377 -0.80 -23.59 -15.01
CA ALA A 377 -0.29 -24.73 -15.79
C ALA A 377 -1.38 -25.46 -16.60
N ALA A 378 -2.63 -25.44 -16.12
CA ALA A 378 -3.79 -26.06 -16.76
C ALA A 378 -4.67 -25.06 -17.56
N CYS A 379 -4.22 -23.81 -17.76
CA CYS A 379 -5.00 -22.79 -18.48
C CYS A 379 -4.79 -22.87 -20.00
N GLU A 380 -5.87 -23.05 -20.75
CA GLU A 380 -5.84 -23.19 -22.22
C GLU A 380 -5.41 -21.90 -22.95
N ASN A 381 -5.52 -20.73 -22.31
CA ASN A 381 -5.24 -19.43 -22.92
C ASN A 381 -4.84 -18.36 -21.88
N SER A 382 -4.27 -17.25 -22.36
CA SER A 382 -3.74 -16.17 -21.50
C SER A 382 -4.80 -15.40 -20.72
N ASP A 383 -6.06 -15.38 -21.16
CA ASP A 383 -7.13 -14.70 -20.43
C ASP A 383 -7.62 -15.54 -19.24
N MET A 384 -7.79 -16.86 -19.42
CA MET A 384 -8.01 -17.78 -18.30
C MET A 384 -6.85 -17.74 -17.31
N ALA A 385 -5.59 -17.77 -17.79
CA ALA A 385 -4.41 -17.67 -16.93
C ALA A 385 -4.41 -16.40 -16.07
N LYS A 386 -4.75 -15.25 -16.66
CA LYS A 386 -4.88 -13.95 -15.99
C LYS A 386 -5.96 -13.98 -14.90
N GLU A 387 -7.15 -14.51 -15.18
CA GLU A 387 -8.24 -14.57 -14.19
C GLU A 387 -7.96 -15.59 -13.07
N VAL A 388 -7.44 -16.79 -13.38
CA VAL A 388 -7.10 -17.82 -12.40
C VAL A 388 -6.00 -17.33 -11.45
N TYR A 389 -4.96 -16.67 -11.96
CA TYR A 389 -3.90 -16.08 -11.14
C TYR A 389 -4.41 -14.93 -10.25
N THR A 390 -5.26 -14.07 -10.82
CA THR A 390 -5.92 -12.99 -10.06
C THR A 390 -6.77 -13.55 -8.92
N LYS A 391 -7.51 -14.64 -9.18
CA LYS A 391 -8.32 -15.32 -8.16
C LYS A 391 -7.46 -15.93 -7.06
N ALA A 392 -6.38 -16.63 -7.39
CA ALA A 392 -5.48 -17.23 -6.39
C ALA A 392 -4.89 -16.19 -5.42
N LEU A 393 -4.47 -15.03 -5.93
CA LEU A 393 -4.01 -13.91 -5.10
C LEU A 393 -5.14 -13.33 -4.25
N TYR A 394 -6.33 -13.10 -4.81
CA TYR A 394 -7.48 -12.56 -4.10
C TYR A 394 -8.01 -13.51 -3.00
N ASP A 395 -8.07 -14.82 -3.28
CA ASP A 395 -8.47 -15.85 -2.32
C ASP A 395 -7.50 -15.85 -1.13
N SER A 396 -6.18 -15.88 -1.40
CA SER A 396 -5.15 -15.85 -0.36
C SER A 396 -5.18 -14.57 0.49
N VAL A 397 -5.45 -13.40 -0.11
CA VAL A 397 -5.67 -12.16 0.65
C VAL A 397 -6.94 -12.24 1.50
N THR A 398 -7.99 -12.89 1.02
CA THR A 398 -9.25 -13.07 1.75
C THR A 398 -9.12 -14.01 2.94
N ASP A 399 -8.44 -15.15 2.78
CA ASP A 399 -8.20 -16.11 3.87
C ASP A 399 -7.36 -15.48 5.00
N GLN A 400 -6.28 -14.78 4.63
CA GLN A 400 -5.46 -14.02 5.57
C GLN A 400 -6.25 -12.91 6.27
N TYR A 401 -7.08 -12.17 5.53
CA TYR A 401 -7.93 -11.12 6.11
C TYR A 401 -8.92 -11.68 7.14
N ASN A 402 -9.49 -12.86 6.88
CA ASN A 402 -10.39 -13.54 7.82
C ASN A 402 -9.68 -13.95 9.12
N VAL A 403 -8.42 -14.40 9.04
CA VAL A 403 -7.60 -14.68 10.24
C VAL A 403 -7.35 -13.41 11.06
N LEU A 404 -6.97 -12.30 10.41
CA LEU A 404 -6.79 -11.01 11.10
C LEU A 404 -8.11 -10.52 11.74
N LYS A 405 -9.25 -10.76 11.08
CA LYS A 405 -10.59 -10.40 11.56
C LYS A 405 -11.00 -11.20 12.79
N SER A 406 -10.75 -12.52 12.82
CA SER A 406 -10.93 -13.34 14.03
C SER A 406 -10.02 -12.89 15.18
N ALA A 407 -8.76 -12.56 14.88
CA ALA A 407 -7.81 -12.08 15.90
C ALA A 407 -8.24 -10.74 16.54
N ILE A 408 -8.71 -9.79 15.73
CA ILE A 408 -8.95 -8.39 16.11
C ILE A 408 -10.42 -8.14 16.49
N HIS A 409 -11.36 -8.41 15.58
CA HIS A 409 -12.80 -8.20 15.81
C HIS A 409 -13.43 -9.36 16.59
N GLY A 410 -13.05 -10.60 16.28
CA GLY A 410 -13.43 -11.81 17.04
C GLY A 410 -12.79 -11.88 18.43
N LYS A 411 -11.69 -11.14 18.65
CA LYS A 411 -10.91 -11.04 19.91
C LYS A 411 -10.21 -12.34 20.32
N GLU A 412 -10.06 -13.28 19.39
CA GLU A 412 -9.32 -14.54 19.59
C GLU A 412 -7.81 -14.30 19.75
N GLY A 413 -7.32 -13.15 19.26
CA GLY A 413 -5.90 -12.79 19.26
C GLY A 413 -5.05 -13.88 18.59
N PHE A 414 -4.01 -14.33 19.29
CA PHE A 414 -3.13 -15.39 18.79
C PHE A 414 -3.85 -16.72 18.50
N GLN A 415 -5.01 -17.00 19.10
CA GLN A 415 -5.75 -18.25 18.89
C GLN A 415 -6.42 -18.33 17.51
N ALA A 416 -6.56 -17.21 16.80
CA ALA A 416 -7.00 -17.18 15.40
C ALA A 416 -5.93 -17.73 14.43
N SER A 417 -4.69 -17.97 14.89
CA SER A 417 -3.61 -18.48 14.05
C SER A 417 -3.96 -19.84 13.45
N THR A 418 -3.69 -20.00 12.16
CA THR A 418 -3.92 -21.24 11.41
C THR A 418 -2.58 -21.86 10.99
N PRO A 419 -2.54 -23.11 10.49
CA PRO A 419 -1.31 -23.71 9.94
C PRO A 419 -0.68 -22.93 8.77
N VAL A 420 -1.39 -21.95 8.19
CA VAL A 420 -0.92 -21.11 7.08
C VAL A 420 -0.79 -19.62 7.44
N VAL A 421 -1.28 -19.18 8.61
CA VAL A 421 -1.13 -17.81 9.12
C VAL A 421 -0.81 -17.84 10.62
N SER A 422 0.47 -17.68 10.95
CA SER A 422 0.97 -17.57 12.32
C SER A 422 1.00 -16.11 12.76
N LEU A 423 0.23 -15.74 13.81
CA LEU A 423 0.11 -14.35 14.27
C LEU A 423 1.17 -13.99 15.32
N SER A 424 1.71 -12.78 15.21
CA SER A 424 2.78 -12.26 16.08
C SER A 424 2.53 -10.79 16.48
N GLN A 425 3.23 -10.31 17.50
CA GLN A 425 3.22 -8.89 17.94
C GLN A 425 4.68 -8.41 18.08
N PRO A 426 5.35 -8.02 16.97
CA PRO A 426 6.81 -7.81 16.86
C PRO A 426 7.39 -6.58 17.61
N TRP A 427 6.58 -5.94 18.45
CA TRP A 427 6.88 -4.74 19.24
C TRP A 427 6.73 -4.97 20.75
N LYS A 428 6.62 -6.24 21.17
CA LYS A 428 6.55 -6.68 22.58
C LYS A 428 7.79 -7.45 23.00
#